data_AF-A0A528D881-F1
#
_entry.id   AF-A0A528D881-F1
#
_cell.length_a   1.000
_cell.length_b   1.000
_cell.length_c   1.000
_cell.angle_alpha   90.00
_cell.angle_beta   90.00
_cell.angle_gamma   90.00
#
_symmetry.space_group_name_H-M   'P 1'
#
loop_
_entity.id
_entity.type
_entity.pdbx_description
1 polymer ?
#
loop_
_entity_poly.entity_id
_entity_poly.type
_entity_poly.pdbx_seq_one_letter_code
_entity_poly.pdbx_strand_id
1 'polypeptide(L)' 'LGARVIKIERPDGGDLSRRLYLSDTEIGGDSTIFHAINRAKESFAIDLKDEADLAALRGLLAKADVLIQNFRPGVIERL' A
#
# COMPACT_ATOMS: atom_id res chain seq x y z
N LEU A 1 -18.93 5.65 -6.03
CA LEU A 1 -18.09 4.42 -6.01
C LEU A 1 -17.65 4.22 -4.56
N GLY A 2 -17.97 3.07 -3.95
CA GLY A 2 -17.90 2.86 -2.48
C GLY A 2 -17.19 1.58 -2.05
N ALA A 3 -16.17 1.16 -2.80
CA ALA A 3 -15.37 -0.01 -2.43
C ALA A 3 -14.55 0.29 -1.16
N ARG A 4 -14.42 -0.71 -0.29
CA ARG A 4 -13.43 -0.70 0.78
C ARG A 4 -12.07 -1.02 0.15
N VAL A 5 -11.11 -0.12 0.30
CA VAL A 5 -9.78 -0.26 -0.30
C VAL A 5 -8.74 -0.34 0.81
N ILE A 6 -7.99 -1.43 0.85
CA ILE A 6 -6.89 -1.63 1.79
C ILE A 6 -5.59 -1.59 0.99
N LYS A 7 -4.75 -0.60 1.27
CA LYS A 7 -3.47 -0.42 0.61
C LYS A 7 -2.41 -1.22 1.36
N ILE A 8 -1.82 -2.18 0.65
CA ILE A 8 -0.68 -2.95 1.16
C ILE A 8 0.59 -2.12 0.96
N GLU A 9 1.31 -1.85 2.05
CA GLU A 9 2.49 -0.99 2.06
C GLU A 9 3.67 -1.70 2.72
N ARG A 10 4.90 -1.23 2.43
CA ARG A 10 6.09 -1.74 3.10
C ARG A 10 6.17 -1.20 4.53
N PRO A 11 6.66 -1.98 5.51
CA PRO A 11 6.82 -1.51 6.88
C PRO A 11 7.85 -0.39 6.97
N ASP A 12 8.90 -0.46 6.13
CA ASP A 12 9.94 0.54 6.02
C ASP A 12 9.51 1.67 5.07
N GLY A 13 8.77 2.62 5.62
CA GLY A 13 8.45 3.89 4.95
C GLY A 13 7.28 3.85 3.97
N GLY A 14 6.57 2.74 3.83
CA GLY A 14 5.31 2.66 3.11
C GLY A 14 5.39 3.02 1.61
N ASP A 15 4.32 3.60 1.08
CA ASP A 15 4.22 4.07 -0.29
C ASP A 15 5.18 5.25 -0.56
N LEU A 16 5.79 5.26 -1.75
CA LEU A 16 6.71 6.31 -2.17
C LEU A 16 6.09 7.72 -2.11
N SER A 17 4.79 7.84 -2.40
CA SER A 17 4.08 9.13 -2.38
C SER A 17 4.05 9.78 -1.00
N ARG A 18 4.30 9.03 0.10
CA ARG A 18 4.47 9.60 1.45
C ARG A 18 5.62 10.60 1.52
N ARG A 19 6.66 10.42 0.70
CA ARG A 19 7.86 11.29 0.66
C ARG A 19 8.07 11.99 -0.69
N LEU A 20 7.14 11.83 -1.64
CA LEU A 20 7.26 12.46 -2.94
C LEU A 20 7.04 13.96 -2.80
N TYR A 21 8.09 14.74 -3.01
CA TYR A 21 8.05 16.19 -2.87
C TYR A 21 7.39 16.82 -4.10
N LEU A 22 6.18 17.35 -3.91
CA LEU A 22 5.46 18.20 -4.87
C LEU A 22 5.13 19.58 -4.30
N SER A 23 5.38 19.79 -3.01
CA SER A 23 5.14 21.04 -2.27
C SER A 23 5.98 21.07 -0.99
N ASP A 24 6.26 22.26 -0.46
CA ASP A 24 6.87 22.49 0.87
C ASP A 24 5.90 22.24 2.05
N THR A 25 4.87 21.43 1.85
CA THR A 25 3.82 21.18 2.84
C THR A 25 3.65 19.69 3.05
N GLU A 26 3.53 19.30 4.32
CA GLU A 26 3.24 17.95 4.76
C GLU A 26 2.05 17.95 5.73
N ILE A 27 1.37 16.82 5.84
CA ILE A 27 0.27 16.60 6.78
C ILE A 27 0.62 15.34 7.58
N GLY A 28 0.91 15.52 8.87
CA GLY A 28 1.27 14.41 9.75
C GLY A 28 2.55 13.70 9.35
N GLY A 29 3.50 14.40 8.72
CA GLY A 29 4.77 13.83 8.22
C GLY A 29 4.68 13.14 6.86
N ASP A 30 3.50 13.13 6.22
CA ASP A 30 3.33 12.65 4.84
C ASP A 30 3.17 13.83 3.88
N SER A 31 3.72 13.69 2.67
CA SER A 31 3.49 14.63 1.57
C SER A 31 2.00 14.77 1.24
N THR A 32 1.58 15.99 0.91
CA THR A 32 0.17 16.30 0.54
C THR A 32 -0.34 15.44 -0.61
N ILE A 33 0.52 14.99 -1.52
CA ILE A 33 0.14 14.12 -2.63
C ILE A 33 -0.33 12.74 -2.16
N PHE A 34 0.29 12.18 -1.11
CA PHE A 34 -0.14 10.90 -0.54
C PHE A 34 -1.61 10.99 -0.11
N HIS A 35 -1.95 12.04 0.63
CA HIS A 35 -3.32 12.30 1.08
C HIS A 35 -4.28 12.54 -0.09
N ALA A 36 -3.85 13.28 -1.11
CA ALA A 36 -4.68 13.59 -2.27
C ALA A 36 -5.11 12.33 -3.05
N ILE A 37 -4.20 11.37 -3.24
CA ILE A 37 -4.43 10.17 -4.09
C ILE A 37 -4.76 8.89 -3.31
N ASN A 38 -4.58 8.89 -1.97
CA ASN A 38 -4.87 7.74 -1.11
C ASN A 38 -5.95 7.99 -0.04
N ARG A 39 -6.66 9.13 -0.08
CA ARG A 39 -7.83 9.35 0.79
C ARG A 39 -8.84 8.20 0.70
N ALA A 40 -9.51 7.93 1.82
CA ALA A 40 -10.51 6.87 1.99
C ALA A 40 -9.99 5.43 1.77
N LYS A 41 -8.67 5.22 1.75
CA LYS A 41 -8.05 3.89 1.80
C LYS A 41 -7.56 3.62 3.22
N GLU A 42 -7.78 2.40 3.69
CA GLU A 42 -7.07 1.85 4.85
C GLU A 42 -5.63 1.48 4.44
N SER A 43 -4.72 1.41 5.40
CA SER A 43 -3.33 1.00 5.18
C SER A 43 -3.02 -0.24 6.02
N PHE A 44 -2.33 -1.20 5.42
CA PHE A 44 -1.82 -2.40 6.09
C PHE A 44 -0.36 -2.61 5.68
N ALA A 45 0.55 -2.46 6.64
CA ALA A 45 1.98 -2.56 6.42
C ALA A 45 2.45 -4.00 6.68
N ILE A 46 3.13 -4.60 5.70
CA ILE A 46 3.67 -5.96 5.78
C ILE A 46 4.96 -6.10 4.97
N ASP A 47 5.88 -6.94 5.43
CA ASP A 47 7.03 -7.38 4.62
C ASP A 47 6.63 -8.60 3.78
N LEU A 48 6.61 -8.44 2.46
CA LEU A 48 6.30 -9.53 1.52
C LEU A 48 7.39 -10.61 1.45
N LYS A 49 8.50 -10.45 2.19
CA LYS A 49 9.54 -11.47 2.33
C LYS A 49 9.41 -12.27 3.63
N ASP A 50 8.56 -11.83 4.55
CA ASP A 50 8.31 -12.54 5.80
C ASP A 50 7.13 -13.51 5.63
N GLU A 51 7.33 -14.77 6.02
CA GLU A 51 6.33 -15.81 5.81
C GLU A 51 5.06 -15.61 6.66
N ALA A 52 5.20 -15.04 7.86
CA ALA A 52 4.06 -14.79 8.75
C ALA A 52 3.20 -13.64 8.21
N ASP A 53 3.85 -12.58 7.71
CA ASP A 53 3.18 -11.47 7.04
C ASP A 53 2.49 -11.91 5.74
N LEU A 54 3.12 -12.79 4.95
CA LEU A 54 2.50 -13.40 3.77
C LEU A 54 1.27 -14.25 4.14
N ALA A 55 1.30 -14.97 5.27
CA ALA A 55 0.14 -15.72 5.74
C ALA A 55 -1.02 -14.78 6.11
N ALA A 56 -0.73 -13.67 6.78
CA ALA A 56 -1.73 -12.64 7.09
C ALA A 56 -2.32 -12.01 5.81
N LEU A 57 -1.47 -11.68 4.83
CA LEU A 57 -1.90 -11.16 3.53
C LEU A 57 -2.79 -12.16 2.79
N ARG A 58 -2.42 -13.44 2.75
CA ARG A 58 -3.23 -14.50 2.11
C ARG A 58 -4.62 -14.60 2.74
N GLY A 59 -4.73 -14.45 4.06
CA GLY A 59 -6.02 -14.39 4.76
C GLY A 59 -6.88 -13.18 4.36
N LEU A 60 -6.24 -12.04 4.08
CA LEU A 60 -6.91 -10.85 3.56
C LEU A 60 -7.34 -11.03 2.09
N LEU A 61 -6.44 -11.54 1.24
CA LEU A 61 -6.68 -11.77 -0.18
C LEU A 61 -7.80 -12.80 -0.42
N ALA A 62 -7.95 -13.80 0.45
CA ALA A 62 -9.04 -14.76 0.39
C ALA A 62 -10.44 -14.13 0.51
N LYS A 63 -10.53 -12.88 0.99
CA LYS A 63 -11.77 -12.11 1.13
C LYS A 63 -11.87 -10.95 0.14
N ALA A 64 -10.83 -10.71 -0.66
CA ALA A 64 -10.77 -9.59 -1.57
C ALA A 64 -11.46 -9.94 -2.90
N ASP A 65 -12.31 -9.04 -3.39
CA ASP A 65 -12.91 -9.19 -4.72
C ASP A 65 -11.91 -8.88 -5.84
N VAL A 66 -10.96 -7.97 -5.59
CA VAL A 66 -10.00 -7.47 -6.57
C VAL A 66 -8.63 -7.24 -5.94
N LEU A 67 -7.58 -7.71 -6.61
CA LEU A 67 -6.19 -7.34 -6.34
C LEU A 67 -5.68 -6.41 -7.45
N ILE A 68 -5.14 -5.25 -7.07
CA ILE A 68 -4.50 -4.30 -7.99
C ILE A 68 -3.03 -4.17 -7.61
N GLN A 69 -2.15 -4.32 -8.59
CA GLN A 69 -0.72 -4.11 -8.44
C GLN A 69 -0.17 -3.37 -9.67
N ASN A 70 0.88 -2.57 -9.46
CA ASN A 70 1.57 -1.82 -10.49
C ASN A 70 3.10 -2.03 -10.44
N PHE A 71 3.54 -3.19 -9.94
CA PHE A 71 4.93 -3.57 -9.99
C PHE A 71 5.39 -3.79 -11.44
N ARG A 72 6.71 -3.81 -11.63
CA ARG A 72 7.28 -4.24 -12.92
C ARG A 72 6.87 -5.68 -13.21
N PRO A 73 6.74 -6.07 -14.49
CA PRO A 73 6.44 -7.45 -14.87
C PRO A 73 7.38 -8.45 -14.18
N GLY A 74 6.84 -9.57 -13.68
CA GLY A 74 7.62 -10.61 -13.02
C GLY A 74 7.95 -10.35 -11.54
N VAL A 75 7.60 -9.19 -10.98
CA VAL A 75 7.87 -8.91 -9.55
C VAL A 75 6.93 -9.68 -8.65
N ILE A 76 5.62 -9.63 -8.91
CA ILE A 76 4.62 -10.22 -8.03
C ILE A 76 4.69 -11.75 -8.01
N GLU A 77 5.17 -12.36 -9.09
CA GLU A 77 5.35 -13.81 -9.23
C GLU A 77 6.55 -14.35 -8.42
N ARG A 78 7.45 -13.46 -7.98
CA ARG A 78 8.63 -13.81 -7.17
C ARG A 78 8.46 -13.51 -5.68
N LEU A 79 7.33 -12.92 -5.30
CA LEU A 79 6.93 -12.64 -3.92
C LEU A 79 6.02 -13.77 -3.44
#